data_AF-A0A7M1MEI9-F1
#
_entry.id   AF-A0A7M1MEI9-F1
#
_cell.length_a   1.000
_cell.length_b   1.000
_cell.length_c   1.000
_cell.angle_alpha   90.00
_cell.angle_beta   90.00
_cell.angle_gamma   90.00
#
_symmetry.space_group_name_H-M   'P 1'
#
loop_
_entity.id
_entity.type
_entity.pdbx_description
1 polymer ?
#
loop_
_entity_poly.entity_id
_entity_poly.type
_entity_poly.pdbx_seq_one_letter_code
_entity_poly.pdbx_strand_id
1 'polypeptide(L)'
;MQISSSYNNAFYTQNPYQNKDKEEIKENISEKENPQQTKENKNNQKKEEKTQKVNGKDLSAEEVKQVQELEKIDREVRAHEAAHQAAGGALAGAASFGYTRGPDNKMYAVEGEVPIRMQKGNTPEETIANAMQVIAAAMAPADPSPQDYKVAANAMQMQNDARAEQAKIKAEELKAQNEKSENENEEKTNSNSKAIKSYTQNVSQDYIGSQYNKSA
;
A
#
# COMPACT_ATOMS: atom_id res chain seq x y z
N MET A 1 9.00 7.42 9.22
CA MET A 1 10.08 6.50 8.74
C MET A 1 9.88 6.33 7.24
N GLN A 2 10.93 6.43 6.44
CA GLN A 2 10.86 6.17 4.99
C GLN A 2 11.19 4.69 4.78
N ILE A 3 10.30 3.95 4.14
CA ILE A 3 10.52 2.54 3.84
C ILE A 3 10.38 2.41 2.32
N SER A 4 11.43 1.89 1.68
CA SER A 4 11.45 1.64 0.24
C SER A 4 10.76 0.32 -0.07
N SER A 5 9.88 0.35 -1.07
CA SER A 5 9.43 -0.85 -1.77
C SER A 5 10.35 -1.06 -2.96
N SER A 6 10.93 -2.25 -3.11
CA SER A 6 11.80 -2.56 -4.23
C SER A 6 11.32 -3.81 -4.95
N TYR A 7 11.03 -3.68 -6.24
CA TYR A 7 10.75 -4.82 -7.11
C TYR A 7 12.06 -5.33 -7.69
N ASN A 8 12.47 -6.52 -7.24
CA ASN A 8 13.63 -7.24 -7.76
C ASN A 8 13.15 -8.46 -8.55
N ASN A 9 13.29 -8.42 -9.87
CA ASN A 9 13.08 -9.62 -10.69
C ASN A 9 14.34 -10.51 -10.58
N ALA A 10 14.42 -11.31 -9.52
CA ALA A 10 15.59 -12.11 -9.12
C ALA A 10 16.03 -13.19 -10.12
N PHE A 11 15.42 -13.27 -11.31
CA PHE A 11 15.82 -14.19 -12.38
C PHE A 11 16.84 -13.61 -13.37
N TYR A 12 17.15 -12.31 -13.31
CA TYR A 12 18.11 -11.68 -14.24
C TYR A 12 19.50 -11.41 -13.67
N THR A 13 19.75 -11.69 -12.39
CA THR A 13 21.10 -11.60 -11.79
C THR A 13 21.91 -12.89 -12.01
N GLN A 14 21.84 -13.47 -13.22
CA GLN A 14 22.83 -14.42 -13.71
C GLN A 14 23.32 -13.95 -15.07
N ASN A 15 24.46 -13.28 -15.01
CA ASN A 15 25.34 -12.91 -16.12
C ASN A 15 25.51 -14.09 -17.11
N PRO A 16 25.08 -14.04 -18.39
CA PRO A 16 25.18 -15.19 -19.30
C PRO A 16 26.39 -15.13 -20.23
N TYR A 17 27.49 -14.47 -19.85
CA TYR A 17 28.76 -14.59 -20.58
C TYR A 17 29.67 -15.64 -19.93
N GLN A 18 29.26 -16.93 -19.93
CA GLN A 18 30.16 -18.10 -19.99
C GLN A 18 29.41 -19.43 -19.92
N ASN A 19 29.49 -20.22 -21.00
CA ASN A 19 29.73 -21.69 -21.08
C ASN A 19 29.32 -22.17 -22.49
N LYS A 20 30.21 -22.55 -23.41
CA LYS A 20 31.00 -23.80 -23.48
C LYS A 20 30.20 -25.07 -23.17
N ASP A 21 29.84 -25.74 -24.27
CA ASP A 21 29.67 -27.18 -24.50
C ASP A 21 28.73 -28.00 -23.60
N LYS A 22 27.65 -28.54 -24.20
CA LYS A 22 27.05 -29.89 -24.05
C LYS A 22 25.62 -29.89 -24.63
N GLU A 23 25.40 -30.48 -25.81
CA GLU A 23 25.05 -31.89 -26.06
C GLU A 23 23.59 -32.29 -25.72
N GLU A 24 22.87 -32.63 -26.80
CA GLU A 24 21.73 -33.52 -27.01
C GLU A 24 20.72 -33.80 -25.88
N ILE A 25 19.46 -33.40 -26.11
CA ILE A 25 18.29 -34.27 -25.87
C ILE A 25 17.34 -34.17 -27.06
N LYS A 26 17.18 -35.29 -27.78
CA LYS A 26 16.24 -35.50 -28.88
C LYS A 26 14.90 -35.97 -28.29
N GLU A 27 13.79 -35.32 -28.64
CA GLU A 27 12.46 -35.93 -28.54
C GLU A 27 11.90 -36.21 -29.94
N ASN A 28 11.38 -37.42 -30.06
CA ASN A 28 10.93 -38.14 -31.24
C ASN A 28 9.40 -38.18 -31.22
N ILE A 29 8.72 -37.58 -32.20
CA ILE A 29 7.38 -38.03 -32.63
C ILE A 29 7.26 -37.91 -34.17
N SER A 30 7.18 -39.11 -34.77
CA SER A 30 6.84 -39.56 -36.13
C SER A 30 5.63 -38.84 -36.79
N GLU A 31 5.84 -38.27 -37.99
CA GLU A 31 5.48 -38.74 -39.35
C GLU A 31 4.04 -38.46 -39.83
N LYS A 32 3.94 -37.79 -40.99
CA LYS A 32 3.23 -38.33 -42.16
C LYS A 32 3.72 -37.64 -43.44
N GLU A 33 4.14 -38.47 -44.37
CA GLU A 33 4.77 -38.19 -45.65
C GLU A 33 3.77 -37.78 -46.75
N ASN A 34 4.23 -37.05 -47.76
CA ASN A 34 4.23 -37.55 -49.15
C ASN A 34 5.25 -36.77 -50.02
N PRO A 35 6.01 -37.41 -50.94
CA PRO A 35 7.26 -36.89 -51.52
C PRO A 35 7.19 -36.52 -53.02
N GLN A 36 8.04 -35.57 -53.43
CA GLN A 36 8.74 -35.41 -54.72
C GLN A 36 9.16 -33.92 -54.77
N GLN A 37 10.39 -33.50 -55.04
CA GLN A 37 11.30 -33.97 -56.06
C GLN A 37 12.69 -33.36 -55.79
N THR A 38 13.70 -34.19 -55.94
CA THR A 38 15.13 -33.90 -55.84
C THR A 38 15.60 -32.84 -56.85
N LYS A 39 16.38 -31.87 -56.37
CA LYS A 39 17.59 -31.37 -57.05
C LYS A 39 18.66 -31.04 -56.02
N GLU A 40 19.67 -31.91 -55.97
CA GLU A 40 20.95 -31.62 -55.34
C GLU A 40 21.56 -30.37 -55.96
N ASN A 41 21.94 -29.41 -55.12
CA ASN A 41 22.98 -28.46 -55.45
C ASN A 41 23.82 -28.26 -54.19
N LYS A 42 24.90 -29.04 -54.09
CA LYS A 42 26.00 -28.76 -53.16
C LYS A 42 26.68 -27.48 -53.63
N ASN A 43 26.44 -26.38 -52.91
CA ASN A 43 27.32 -25.23 -52.93
C ASN A 43 27.29 -24.54 -51.56
N ASN A 44 28.40 -24.68 -50.83
CA ASN A 44 28.87 -23.91 -49.68
C ASN A 44 27.82 -23.07 -48.95
N GLN A 45 27.23 -23.67 -47.89
CA GLN A 45 26.49 -22.94 -46.87
C GLN A 45 27.44 -22.04 -46.09
N LYS A 46 27.63 -20.83 -46.59
CA LYS A 46 27.89 -19.66 -45.74
C LYS A 46 26.63 -19.49 -44.91
N LYS A 47 26.71 -19.83 -43.62
CA LYS A 47 25.63 -19.63 -42.65
C LYS A 47 25.47 -18.11 -42.49
N GLU A 48 24.76 -17.48 -43.42
CA GLU A 48 24.31 -16.09 -43.28
C GLU A 48 23.32 -16.09 -42.12
N GLU A 49 23.78 -15.67 -40.94
CA GLU A 49 22.90 -15.38 -39.82
C GLU A 49 21.88 -14.35 -40.30
N LYS A 50 20.62 -14.75 -40.39
CA LYS A 50 19.53 -13.84 -40.75
C LYS A 50 19.40 -12.81 -39.63
N THR A 51 19.91 -11.61 -39.88
CA THR A 51 19.76 -10.48 -38.98
C THR A 51 18.44 -9.75 -39.24
N GLN A 52 17.87 -9.13 -38.21
CA GLN A 52 16.69 -8.28 -38.28
C GLN A 52 17.04 -6.88 -37.78
N LYS A 53 16.50 -5.86 -38.45
CA LYS A 53 16.76 -4.47 -38.07
C LYS A 53 15.82 -4.04 -36.95
N VAL A 54 16.33 -3.94 -35.72
CA VAL A 54 15.61 -3.45 -34.54
C VAL A 54 16.25 -2.17 -34.05
N ASN A 55 15.46 -1.11 -33.92
CA ASN A 55 15.93 0.19 -33.43
C ASN A 55 17.18 0.75 -34.16
N GLY A 56 17.34 0.39 -35.43
CA GLY A 56 18.45 0.85 -36.28
C GLY A 56 19.69 -0.04 -36.24
N LYS A 57 19.71 -1.14 -35.48
CA LYS A 57 20.76 -2.15 -35.50
C LYS A 57 20.30 -3.45 -36.15
N ASP A 58 21.20 -4.08 -36.88
CA ASP A 58 21.01 -5.45 -37.37
C ASP A 58 21.36 -6.42 -36.23
N LEU A 59 20.35 -7.16 -35.78
CA LEU A 59 20.42 -8.06 -34.64
C LEU A 59 20.17 -9.51 -35.07
N SER A 60 20.85 -10.47 -34.45
CA SER A 60 20.53 -11.89 -34.64
C SER A 60 19.12 -12.22 -34.13
N ALA A 61 18.59 -13.39 -34.50
CA ALA A 61 17.28 -13.81 -34.00
C ALA A 61 17.27 -13.96 -32.46
N GLU A 62 18.38 -14.36 -31.85
CA GLU A 62 18.55 -14.42 -30.40
C GLU A 62 18.55 -13.01 -29.77
N GLU A 63 19.27 -12.06 -30.36
CA GLU A 63 19.32 -10.68 -29.87
C GLU A 63 17.95 -9.99 -29.98
N VAL A 64 17.17 -10.27 -31.03
CA VAL A 64 15.79 -9.77 -31.16
C VAL A 64 14.91 -10.29 -30.02
N LYS A 65 15.00 -11.58 -29.68
CA LYS A 65 14.25 -12.15 -28.55
C LYS A 65 14.65 -11.50 -27.23
N GLN A 66 15.94 -11.21 -27.04
CA GLN A 66 16.42 -10.51 -25.85
C GLN A 66 15.83 -9.10 -25.74
N VAL A 67 15.75 -8.35 -26.84
CA VAL A 67 15.11 -7.02 -26.84
C VAL A 67 13.63 -7.12 -26.48
N GLN A 68 12.91 -8.07 -27.06
CA GLN A 68 11.49 -8.27 -26.76
C GLN A 68 11.23 -8.57 -25.28
N GLU A 69 12.11 -9.37 -24.66
CA GLU A 69 12.00 -9.67 -23.24
C GLU A 69 12.32 -8.44 -22.37
N LEU A 70 13.35 -7.66 -22.72
CA LEU A 70 13.67 -6.41 -22.02
C LEU A 70 12.53 -5.37 -22.14
N GLU A 71 11.90 -5.27 -23.31
CA GLU A 71 10.72 -4.42 -23.53
C GLU A 71 9.53 -4.85 -22.66
N LYS A 72 9.32 -6.17 -22.50
CA LYS A 72 8.29 -6.72 -21.63
C LYS A 72 8.58 -6.38 -20.17
N ILE A 73 9.81 -6.60 -19.70
CA ILE A 73 10.24 -6.31 -18.33
C ILE A 73 10.10 -4.81 -18.03
N ASP A 74 10.57 -3.92 -18.90
CA ASP A 74 10.46 -2.47 -18.71
C ASP A 74 9.01 -2.02 -18.54
N ARG A 75 8.10 -2.56 -19.35
CA ARG A 75 6.68 -2.27 -19.22
C ARG A 75 6.12 -2.76 -17.88
N GLU A 76 6.50 -3.96 -17.45
CA GLU A 76 6.05 -4.55 -16.18
C GLU A 76 6.55 -3.76 -14.98
N VAL A 77 7.85 -3.43 -14.93
CA VAL A 77 8.45 -2.62 -13.87
C VAL A 77 7.77 -1.25 -13.79
N ARG A 78 7.60 -0.56 -14.92
CA ARG A 78 6.94 0.76 -14.93
C ARG A 78 5.50 0.68 -14.47
N ALA A 79 4.76 -0.34 -14.87
CA ALA A 79 3.38 -0.55 -14.42
C ALA A 79 3.32 -0.85 -12.91
N HIS A 80 4.27 -1.64 -12.40
CA HIS A 80 4.42 -1.93 -10.98
C HIS A 80 4.63 -0.65 -10.17
N GLU A 81 5.63 0.15 -10.53
CA GLU A 81 5.91 1.41 -9.82
C GLU A 81 4.76 2.42 -9.96
N ALA A 82 4.15 2.51 -11.14
CA ALA A 82 3.00 3.40 -11.35
C ALA A 82 1.82 3.05 -10.43
N ALA A 83 1.58 1.76 -10.16
CA ALA A 83 0.53 1.31 -9.24
C ALA A 83 0.79 1.80 -7.81
N HIS A 84 2.03 1.66 -7.32
CA HIS A 84 2.42 2.20 -6.02
C HIS A 84 2.21 3.71 -5.92
N GLN A 85 2.64 4.47 -6.93
CA GLN A 85 2.50 5.92 -6.92
C GLN A 85 1.03 6.36 -6.94
N ALA A 86 0.24 5.75 -7.82
CA ALA A 86 -1.18 6.09 -7.96
C ALA A 86 -1.95 5.82 -6.65
N ALA A 87 -1.69 4.67 -6.02
CA ALA A 87 -2.34 4.30 -4.77
C ALA A 87 -1.77 5.00 -3.54
N GLY A 88 -0.51 5.45 -3.55
CA GLY A 88 0.10 6.17 -2.42
C GLY A 88 -0.19 7.67 -2.40
N GLY A 89 -0.51 8.29 -3.54
CA GLY A 89 -0.85 9.70 -3.61
C GLY A 89 0.22 10.58 -2.96
N ALA A 90 -0.18 11.44 -2.02
CA ALA A 90 0.75 12.34 -1.31
C ALA A 90 1.77 11.62 -0.40
N LEU A 91 1.51 10.36 -0.03
CA LEU A 91 2.43 9.55 0.77
C LEU A 91 3.45 8.80 -0.09
N ALA A 92 3.20 8.64 -1.40
CA ALA A 92 4.18 8.10 -2.33
C ALA A 92 5.12 9.21 -2.85
N GLY A 93 6.39 8.86 -3.01
CA GLY A 93 7.35 9.69 -3.72
C GLY A 93 7.41 9.41 -5.22
N ALA A 94 8.42 9.99 -5.86
CA ALA A 94 8.73 9.69 -7.26
C ALA A 94 9.30 8.28 -7.39
N ALA A 95 8.88 7.56 -8.43
CA ALA A 95 9.48 6.29 -8.82
C ALA A 95 10.94 6.50 -9.24
N SER A 96 11.80 5.57 -8.84
CA SER A 96 13.18 5.44 -9.31
C SER A 96 13.32 4.12 -10.04
N PHE A 97 14.21 4.07 -11.03
CA PHE A 97 14.40 2.90 -11.87
C PHE A 97 15.88 2.59 -12.05
N GLY A 98 16.22 1.30 -12.00
CA GLY A 98 17.50 0.80 -12.45
C GLY A 98 17.39 0.22 -13.84
N TYR A 99 18.43 0.44 -14.65
CA TYR A 99 18.38 0.19 -16.09
C TYR A 99 19.45 -0.77 -16.56
N THR A 100 19.12 -1.55 -17.58
CA THR A 100 20.07 -2.38 -18.34
C THR A 100 20.06 -1.98 -19.82
N ARG A 101 21.23 -2.02 -20.46
CA ARG A 101 21.37 -1.73 -21.89
C ARG A 101 21.11 -2.99 -22.72
N GLY A 102 20.18 -2.92 -23.67
CA GLY A 102 19.92 -4.00 -24.63
C GLY A 102 20.93 -4.06 -25.79
N PRO A 103 20.94 -5.15 -26.58
CA PRO A 103 21.83 -5.30 -27.75
C PRO A 103 21.54 -4.25 -28.84
N ASP A 104 20.30 -3.73 -28.85
CA ASP A 104 19.84 -2.61 -29.66
C ASP A 104 20.33 -1.22 -29.18
N ASN A 105 21.19 -1.17 -28.15
CA ASN A 105 21.72 0.04 -27.52
C ASN A 105 20.71 0.92 -26.74
N LYS A 106 19.48 0.46 -26.51
CA LYS A 106 18.52 1.18 -25.66
C LYS A 106 18.64 0.77 -24.19
N MET A 107 18.15 1.63 -23.30
CA MET A 107 18.07 1.35 -21.86
C MET A 107 16.65 0.90 -21.51
N TYR A 108 16.56 -0.16 -20.72
CA TYR A 108 15.31 -0.77 -20.25
C TYR A 108 15.31 -0.82 -18.72
N ALA A 109 14.23 -0.41 -18.07
CA ALA A 109 14.07 -0.52 -16.63
C ALA A 109 13.90 -2.00 -16.27
N VAL A 110 14.76 -2.50 -15.39
CA VAL A 110 14.73 -3.90 -14.94
C VAL A 110 14.45 -4.02 -13.44
N GLU A 111 14.51 -2.90 -12.73
CA GLU A 111 14.18 -2.75 -11.32
C GLU A 111 13.56 -1.37 -11.10
N GLY A 112 12.73 -1.26 -10.06
CA GLY A 112 12.04 -0.05 -9.69
C GLY A 112 11.80 0.04 -8.19
N GLU A 113 11.67 1.27 -7.70
CA GLU A 113 11.19 1.54 -6.34
C GLU A 113 10.38 2.83 -6.24
N VAL A 114 9.36 2.80 -5.39
CA VAL A 114 8.59 3.96 -4.96
C VAL A 114 8.68 4.10 -3.45
N PRO A 115 9.27 5.18 -2.92
CA PRO A 115 9.34 5.38 -1.48
C PRO A 115 7.95 5.75 -0.95
N ILE A 116 7.48 5.02 0.06
CA ILE A 116 6.20 5.28 0.72
C ILE A 116 6.47 5.85 2.11
N ARG A 117 5.95 7.04 2.38
CA ARG A 117 6.09 7.72 3.68
C ARG A 117 5.14 7.12 4.69
N MET A 118 5.71 6.55 5.75
CA MET A 118 4.96 6.06 6.89
C MET A 118 5.02 7.10 8.01
N GLN A 119 3.94 7.85 8.18
CA GLN A 119 3.81 8.94 9.15
C GLN A 119 2.49 8.88 9.90
N LYS A 120 2.55 9.10 11.21
CA LYS A 120 1.37 9.30 12.05
C LYS A 120 0.76 10.67 11.75
N GLY A 121 -0.55 10.79 11.90
CA GLY A 121 -1.24 12.07 11.89
C GLY A 121 -1.23 12.74 13.27
N ASN A 122 -1.83 13.92 13.36
CA ASN A 122 -2.01 14.65 14.62
C ASN A 122 -3.12 14.02 15.49
N THR A 123 -4.00 13.24 14.88
CA THR A 123 -5.08 12.51 15.56
C THR A 123 -4.99 11.01 15.27
N PRO A 124 -5.59 10.16 16.11
CA PRO A 124 -5.74 8.73 15.82
C PRO A 124 -6.47 8.49 14.49
N GLU A 125 -7.51 9.27 14.19
CA GLU A 125 -8.27 9.21 12.94
C GLU A 125 -7.39 9.47 11.72
N GLU A 126 -6.58 10.52 11.76
CA GLU A 126 -5.64 10.86 10.69
C GLU A 126 -4.55 9.78 10.56
N THR A 127 -4.08 9.22 11.68
CA THR A 127 -3.12 8.10 11.66
C THR A 127 -3.71 6.84 11.02
N ILE A 128 -4.98 6.52 11.31
CA ILE A 128 -5.69 5.40 10.68
C ILE A 128 -5.81 5.62 9.17
N ALA A 129 -6.17 6.84 8.75
CA ALA A 129 -6.28 7.19 7.34
C ALA A 129 -4.93 7.07 6.62
N ASN A 130 -3.86 7.62 7.20
CA ASN A 130 -2.50 7.51 6.66
C ASN A 130 -2.05 6.05 6.57
N ALA A 131 -2.29 5.26 7.61
CA ALA A 131 -1.95 3.84 7.61
C ALA A 131 -2.71 3.08 6.51
N MET A 132 -4.01 3.32 6.35
CA MET A 132 -4.81 2.71 5.27
C MET A 132 -4.27 3.06 3.88
N GLN A 133 -3.88 4.32 3.66
CA GLN A 133 -3.29 4.75 2.40
C GLN A 133 -1.95 4.04 2.13
N VAL A 134 -1.10 3.87 3.15
CA VAL A 134 0.18 3.15 3.01
C VAL A 134 -0.05 1.67 2.71
N ILE A 135 -1.04 1.01 3.35
CA ILE A 135 -1.41 -0.38 3.05
C ILE A 135 -1.87 -0.49 1.59
N ALA A 136 -2.76 0.40 1.17
CA ALA A 136 -3.28 0.41 -0.20
C ALA A 136 -2.15 0.62 -1.21
N ALA A 137 -1.22 1.54 -0.95
CA ALA A 137 -0.07 1.80 -1.81
C ALA A 137 0.85 0.59 -1.94
N ALA A 138 1.23 -0.02 -0.82
CA ALA A 138 2.12 -1.18 -0.81
C ALA A 138 1.48 -2.40 -1.52
N MET A 139 0.17 -2.60 -1.35
CA MET A 139 -0.53 -3.73 -1.95
C MET A 139 -1.10 -3.45 -3.36
N ALA A 140 -0.82 -2.28 -3.94
CA ALA A 140 -1.43 -1.85 -5.19
C ALA A 140 -1.01 -2.63 -6.46
N PRO A 141 0.26 -3.02 -6.64
CA PRO A 141 0.64 -3.81 -7.80
C PRO A 141 -0.05 -5.17 -7.81
N ALA A 142 -0.25 -5.75 -9.00
CA ALA A 142 -0.87 -7.06 -9.13
C ALA A 142 -0.03 -8.21 -8.53
N ASP A 143 1.28 -8.01 -8.44
CA ASP A 143 2.24 -8.95 -7.84
C ASP A 143 3.16 -8.19 -6.85
N PRO A 144 2.67 -7.85 -5.64
CA PRO A 144 3.47 -7.12 -4.65
C PRO A 144 4.71 -7.91 -4.22
N SER A 145 5.83 -7.22 -4.01
CA SER A 145 7.09 -7.83 -3.56
C SER A 145 7.05 -8.19 -2.06
N PRO A 146 7.98 -9.03 -1.57
CA PRO A 146 8.12 -9.26 -0.13
C PRO A 146 8.37 -7.99 0.70
N GLN A 147 8.96 -6.95 0.09
CA GLN A 147 9.21 -5.65 0.71
C GLN A 147 7.89 -4.89 0.87
N ASP A 148 7.02 -4.94 -0.14
CA ASP A 148 5.67 -4.37 -0.08
C ASP A 148 4.86 -4.95 1.06
N TYR A 149 4.86 -6.28 1.19
CA TYR A 149 4.16 -6.94 2.28
C TYR A 149 4.66 -6.48 3.65
N LYS A 150 5.97 -6.22 3.81
CA LYS A 150 6.52 -5.68 5.06
C LYS A 150 6.04 -4.25 5.31
N VAL A 151 6.01 -3.39 4.29
CA VAL A 151 5.47 -2.03 4.39
C VAL A 151 3.99 -2.06 4.81
N ALA A 152 3.20 -2.91 4.16
CA ALA A 152 1.79 -3.10 4.48
C ALA A 152 1.60 -3.60 5.93
N ALA A 153 2.36 -4.61 6.35
CA ALA A 153 2.28 -5.15 7.71
C ALA A 153 2.62 -4.09 8.78
N ASN A 154 3.67 -3.29 8.55
CA ASN A 154 4.04 -2.18 9.44
C ASN A 154 2.93 -1.11 9.52
N ALA A 155 2.28 -0.80 8.39
CA ALA A 155 1.15 0.11 8.35
C ALA A 155 -0.09 -0.47 9.05
N MET A 156 -0.35 -1.78 8.94
CA MET A 156 -1.42 -2.45 9.69
C MET A 156 -1.18 -2.35 11.20
N GLN A 157 0.06 -2.50 11.66
CA GLN A 157 0.40 -2.29 13.06
C GLN A 157 0.11 -0.83 13.49
N MET A 158 0.56 0.16 12.71
CA MET A 158 0.26 1.57 12.96
C MET A 158 -1.25 1.84 13.04
N GLN A 159 -2.04 1.23 12.15
CA GLN A 159 -3.50 1.34 12.14
C GLN A 159 -4.11 0.78 13.43
N ASN A 160 -3.65 -0.39 13.89
CA ASN A 160 -4.16 -1.04 15.09
C ASN A 160 -3.82 -0.24 16.36
N ASP A 161 -2.59 0.29 16.45
CA ASP A 161 -2.18 1.15 17.56
C ASP A 161 -3.05 2.41 17.64
N ALA A 162 -3.29 3.06 16.49
CA ALA A 162 -4.13 4.25 16.43
C ALA A 162 -5.60 3.95 16.75
N ARG A 163 -6.14 2.79 16.34
CA ARG A 163 -7.50 2.36 16.75
C ARG A 163 -7.61 2.15 18.26
N ALA A 164 -6.59 1.58 18.89
CA ALA A 164 -6.56 1.41 20.33
C ALA A 164 -6.50 2.76 21.06
N GLU A 165 -5.72 3.72 20.56
CA GLU A 165 -5.67 5.09 21.07
C GLU A 165 -7.02 5.81 20.91
N GLN A 166 -7.64 5.71 19.75
CA GLN A 166 -8.97 6.27 19.48
C GLN A 166 -10.03 5.74 20.45
N ALA A 167 -10.00 4.44 20.75
CA ALA A 167 -10.93 3.84 21.70
C ALA A 167 -10.73 4.35 23.14
N LYS A 168 -9.48 4.59 23.56
CA LYS A 168 -9.18 5.16 24.88
C LYS A 168 -9.71 6.59 25.01
N ILE A 169 -9.45 7.44 24.02
CA ILE A 169 -9.93 8.83 23.99
C ILE A 169 -11.45 8.87 24.09
N LYS A 170 -12.16 8.06 23.28
CA LYS A 170 -13.63 7.97 23.36
C LYS A 170 -14.14 7.52 24.72
N ALA A 171 -13.46 6.57 25.37
CA ALA A 171 -13.83 6.10 26.69
C ALA A 171 -13.63 7.18 27.77
N GLU A 172 -12.56 7.98 27.66
CA GLU A 172 -12.29 9.12 28.56
C GLU A 172 -13.30 10.26 28.34
N GLU A 173 -13.63 10.59 27.10
CA GLU A 173 -14.66 11.58 26.76
C GLU A 173 -16.03 11.20 27.31
N LEU A 174 -16.44 9.93 27.17
CA LEU A 174 -17.71 9.43 27.71
C LEU A 174 -17.75 9.50 29.25
N LYS A 175 -16.63 9.17 29.93
CA LYS A 175 -16.54 9.29 31.39
C LYS A 175 -16.66 10.74 31.84
N ALA A 176 -15.91 11.65 31.21
CA ALA A 176 -15.97 13.07 31.52
C ALA A 176 -17.38 13.65 31.26
N GLN A 177 -18.07 13.19 30.21
CA GLN A 177 -19.44 13.61 29.92
C GLN A 177 -20.45 13.10 30.95
N ASN A 178 -20.28 11.86 31.43
CA ASN A 178 -21.11 11.31 32.50
C ASN A 178 -20.89 12.04 33.83
N GLU A 179 -19.64 12.29 34.22
CA GLU A 179 -19.31 13.06 35.43
C GLU A 179 -19.89 14.48 35.38
N LYS A 180 -19.83 15.14 34.20
CA LYS A 180 -20.42 16.47 34.03
C LYS A 180 -21.95 16.45 34.13
N SER A 181 -22.58 15.41 33.59
CA SER A 181 -24.04 15.21 33.64
C SER A 181 -24.54 14.84 35.04
N GLU A 182 -23.74 14.11 35.82
CA GLU A 182 -24.04 13.80 37.23
C GLU A 182 -23.93 15.06 38.10
N ASN A 183 -22.87 15.85 37.95
CA ASN A 183 -22.70 17.11 38.68
C ASN A 183 -23.79 18.15 38.35
N GLU A 184 -24.18 18.29 37.08
CA GLU A 184 -25.29 19.19 36.69
C GLU A 184 -26.65 18.73 37.26
N ASN A 185 -26.88 17.43 37.42
CA ASN A 185 -28.09 16.90 38.04
C ASN A 185 -28.06 17.04 39.58
N GLU A 186 -26.90 16.88 40.23
CA GLU A 186 -26.73 17.16 41.66
C GLU A 186 -26.92 18.64 42.00
N GLU A 187 -26.44 19.58 41.18
CA GLU A 187 -26.67 21.02 41.39
C GLU A 187 -28.15 21.40 41.23
N LYS A 188 -28.86 20.83 40.25
CA LYS A 188 -30.30 21.07 40.05
C LYS A 188 -31.15 20.47 41.16
N THR A 189 -30.82 19.28 41.64
CA THR A 189 -31.55 18.63 42.74
C THR A 189 -31.29 19.32 44.09
N ASN A 190 -30.06 19.77 44.37
CA ASN A 190 -29.76 20.57 45.56
C ASN A 190 -30.42 21.96 45.53
N SER A 191 -30.50 22.61 44.37
CA SER A 191 -31.18 23.91 44.23
C SER A 191 -32.69 23.80 44.45
N ASN A 192 -33.34 22.77 43.89
CA ASN A 192 -34.77 22.50 44.15
C ASN A 192 -35.03 22.11 45.61
N SER A 193 -34.17 21.31 46.22
CA SER A 193 -34.25 20.95 47.65
C SER A 193 -34.14 22.18 48.57
N LYS A 194 -33.21 23.11 48.27
CA LYS A 194 -33.09 24.39 48.99
C LYS A 194 -34.32 25.27 48.84
N ALA A 195 -34.87 25.38 47.63
CA ALA A 195 -36.07 26.16 47.37
C ALA A 195 -37.32 25.59 48.07
N ILE A 196 -37.46 24.26 48.14
CA ILE A 196 -38.57 23.62 48.86
C ILE A 196 -38.42 23.78 50.39
N LYS A 197 -37.19 23.66 50.94
CA LYS A 197 -36.93 23.90 52.36
C LYS A 197 -37.19 25.36 52.77
N SER A 198 -36.80 26.33 51.95
CA SER A 198 -37.06 27.75 52.26
C SER A 198 -38.55 28.07 52.22
N TYR A 199 -39.32 27.49 51.29
CA TYR A 199 -40.76 27.69 51.22
C TYR A 199 -41.46 27.10 52.45
N THR A 200 -41.11 25.88 52.85
CA THR A 200 -41.72 25.19 54.01
C THR A 200 -41.34 25.80 55.37
N GLN A 201 -40.13 26.34 55.52
CA GLN A 201 -39.74 27.08 56.73
C GLN A 201 -40.48 28.42 56.86
N ASN A 202 -40.72 29.14 55.76
CA ASN A 202 -41.50 30.38 55.80
C ASN A 202 -42.98 30.13 56.12
N VAL A 203 -43.60 29.10 55.53
CA VAL A 203 -45.03 28.76 55.83
C VAL A 203 -45.23 28.32 57.29
N SER A 204 -44.22 27.74 57.93
CA SER A 204 -44.28 27.35 59.35
C SER A 204 -44.14 28.54 60.32
N GLN A 205 -43.67 29.69 59.84
CA GLN A 205 -43.47 30.89 60.66
C GLN A 205 -44.74 31.77 60.70
N ASP A 206 -45.62 31.63 59.71
CA ASP A 206 -46.90 32.36 59.64
C ASP A 206 -48.04 31.69 60.45
N TYR A 207 -47.84 30.48 61.00
CA TYR A 207 -48.87 29.73 61.74
C TYR A 207 -48.72 29.75 63.28
N ILE A 208 -47.90 30.64 63.85
CA ILE A 208 -47.74 30.80 65.32
C ILE A 208 -48.35 32.12 65.84
N GLY A 209 -48.96 32.93 64.97
CA GLY A 209 -49.46 34.27 65.30
C GLY A 209 -50.98 34.42 65.38
N SER A 210 -51.72 33.56 66.11
CA SER A 210 -53.11 33.88 66.48
C SER A 210 -53.47 33.36 67.87
N GLN A 211 -52.71 33.78 68.87
CA GLN A 211 -53.18 33.79 70.27
C GLN A 211 -53.69 35.20 70.56
N TYR A 212 -54.97 35.44 70.26
CA TYR A 212 -55.66 36.65 70.72
C TYR A 212 -55.95 36.51 72.22
N ASN A 213 -55.30 37.38 72.97
CA ASN A 213 -55.48 37.60 74.40
C ASN A 213 -56.06 39.02 74.58
N LYS A 214 -57.18 39.15 75.29
CA LYS A 214 -57.67 40.29 76.13
C LYS A 214 -59.21 40.38 76.07
N SER A 215 -59.94 40.10 77.15
CA SER A 215 -60.16 40.88 78.39
C SER A 215 -61.30 41.89 78.28
N ALA A 216 -62.44 41.58 78.88
CA ALA A 216 -63.31 42.43 79.73
C ALA A 216 -64.60 41.66 80.04
#